data_AF-A0A537L5R1-F1
#
_entry.id   AF-A0A537L5R1-F1
#
_cell.length_a   1.000
_cell.length_b   1.000
_cell.length_c   1.000
_cell.angle_alpha   90.00
_cell.angle_beta   90.00
_cell.angle_gamma   90.00
#
_symmetry.space_group_name_H-M   'P 1'
#
loop_
_entity.id
_entity.type
_entity.pdbx_description
1 polymer ?
#
loop_
_entity_poly.entity_id
_entity_poly.type
_entity_poly.pdbx_seq_one_letter_code
_entity_poly.pdbx_strand_id
1 'polypeptide(L)' 'MPDDVSPERVAAAAAMARVALTSEDAARIARAVTMPVKRLADITLEMEIEPATFIAVQRKDAGL' A
#
# COMPACT_ATOMS: atom_id res chain seq x y z
N MET A 1 -13.83 11.72 4.04
CA MET A 1 -13.42 10.29 4.10
C MET A 1 -12.55 10.11 2.87
N PRO A 2 -11.25 9.83 2.99
CA PRO A 2 -10.32 10.20 1.92
C PRO A 2 -10.77 9.54 0.62
N ASP A 3 -10.84 10.40 -0.38
CA ASP A 3 -11.52 10.21 -1.65
C ASP A 3 -10.99 9.00 -2.39
N ASP A 4 -11.78 8.49 -3.33
CA ASP A 4 -11.42 7.37 -4.21
C ASP A 4 -9.96 7.46 -4.66
N VAL A 5 -9.29 6.32 -4.82
CA VAL A 5 -7.89 6.31 -5.26
C VAL A 5 -7.83 6.96 -6.63
N SER A 6 -7.19 8.12 -6.72
CA SER A 6 -7.14 8.87 -7.99
C SER A 6 -6.13 8.23 -8.97
N PRO A 7 -6.35 8.37 -10.30
CA PRO A 7 -5.39 7.93 -11.29
C PRO A 7 -4.00 8.57 -11.12
N GLU A 8 -3.94 9.84 -10.69
CA GLU A 8 -2.70 10.58 -10.45
C GLU A 8 -1.89 9.96 -9.31
N ARG A 9 -2.57 9.52 -8.23
CA ARG A 9 -1.93 8.81 -7.12
C ARG A 9 -1.33 7.48 -7.57
N VAL A 10 -2.03 6.75 -8.44
CA VAL A 10 -1.51 5.50 -9.03
C VAL A 10 -0.31 5.76 -9.91
N ALA A 11 -0.37 6.77 -10.79
CA ALA A 11 0.74 7.14 -11.67
C ALA A 11 1.98 7.56 -10.87
N ALA A 12 1.80 8.34 -9.79
CA ALA A 12 2.91 8.72 -8.91
C ALA A 12 3.56 7.50 -8.22
N ALA A 13 2.75 6.56 -7.72
CA ALA A 13 3.26 5.33 -7.12
C ALA A 13 4.04 4.47 -8.13
N ALA A 14 3.52 4.34 -9.36
CA ALA A 14 4.18 3.63 -10.43
C ALA A 14 5.52 4.26 -10.84
N ALA A 15 5.57 5.59 -10.92
CA ALA A 15 6.81 6.32 -11.21
C ALA A 15 7.89 6.07 -10.13
N MET A 16 7.52 6.11 -8.85
CA MET A 16 8.44 5.78 -7.75
C MET A 16 8.96 4.34 -7.84
N ALA A 17 8.11 3.40 -8.28
CA ALA A 17 8.48 2.01 -8.49
C ALA A 17 9.18 1.75 -9.85
N ARG A 18 9.39 2.78 -10.67
CA ARG A 18 9.94 2.68 -12.04
C ARG A 18 9.13 1.75 -12.95
N VAL A 19 7.82 1.67 -12.75
CA VAL A 19 6.88 0.92 -13.60
C VAL A 19 6.31 1.87 -14.64
N ALA A 20 6.49 1.54 -15.93
CA ALA A 20 5.87 2.28 -17.01
C ALA A 20 4.37 1.98 -17.05
N LEU A 21 3.55 3.04 -17.01
CA LEU A 21 2.10 2.93 -16.90
C LEU A 21 1.45 4.00 -17.78
N THR A 22 0.48 3.59 -18.59
CA THR A 22 -0.32 4.55 -19.37
C THR A 22 -1.33 5.25 -18.46
N SER A 23 -1.85 6.40 -18.91
CA SER A 23 -2.92 7.10 -18.18
C SER A 23 -4.21 6.27 -18.07
N GLU A 24 -4.52 5.49 -19.11
CA GLU A 24 -5.69 4.59 -19.12
C GLU A 24 -5.53 3.46 -18.10
N ASP A 25 -4.35 2.83 -18.06
CA ASP A 25 -4.04 1.78 -17.10
C ASP A 25 -4.08 2.32 -15.65
N ALA A 26 -3.55 3.52 -15.42
CA ALA A 26 -3.61 4.18 -14.11
C ALA A 26 -5.06 4.39 -13.67
N ALA A 27 -5.94 4.83 -14.56
CA ALA A 27 -7.37 4.99 -14.28
C ALA A 27 -8.08 3.66 -14.03
N ARG A 28 -7.71 2.61 -14.76
CA ARG A 28 -8.25 1.25 -14.55
C ARG A 28 -7.83 0.70 -13.18
N ILE A 29 -6.57 0.84 -12.82
CA ILE A 29 -6.03 0.40 -11.53
C ILE A 29 -6.69 1.17 -10.39
N ALA A 30 -6.80 2.50 -10.50
CA ALA A 30 -7.49 3.36 -9.53
C ALA A 30 -8.88 2.82 -9.17
N ARG A 31 -9.70 2.48 -10.19
CA ARG A 31 -11.02 1.85 -9.97
C ARG A 31 -10.92 0.49 -9.29
N ALA A 32 -9.98 -0.35 -9.70
CA ALA A 32 -9.81 -1.70 -9.15
C ALA A 32 -9.37 -1.72 -7.68
N VAL A 33 -8.52 -0.77 -7.27
CA VAL A 33 -7.92 -0.76 -5.92
C VAL A 33 -8.70 0.11 -4.92
N THR A 34 -9.63 0.94 -5.38
CA THR A 34 -10.40 1.85 -4.51
C THR A 34 -11.12 1.11 -3.39
N MET A 35 -11.87 0.04 -3.71
CA MET A 35 -12.60 -0.72 -2.68
C MET A 35 -11.68 -1.45 -1.70
N PRO A 36 -10.63 -2.17 -2.14
CA PRO A 36 -9.63 -2.72 -1.22
C PRO A 36 -9.01 -1.67 -0.29
N VAL A 37 -8.59 -0.52 -0.82
CA VAL A 37 -7.96 0.55 -0.03
C VAL A 37 -8.93 1.13 1.00
N LYS A 38 -10.20 1.35 0.62
CA LYS A 38 -11.24 1.79 1.57
C LYS A 38 -11.45 0.79 2.70
N ARG A 39 -11.54 -0.50 2.39
CA ARG A 39 -11.70 -1.56 3.40
C ARG A 39 -10.53 -1.63 4.38
N LEU A 40 -9.31 -1.38 3.91
CA LEU A 40 -8.12 -1.38 4.75
C LEU A 40 -7.99 -0.09 5.59
N ALA A 41 -8.53 1.03 5.12
CA ALA A 41 -8.47 2.30 5.84
C ALA A 41 -9.26 2.28 7.17
N ASP A 42 -10.25 1.41 7.29
CA ASP A 42 -11.06 1.26 8.49
C ASP A 42 -10.44 0.29 9.52
N ILE A 43 -9.27 -0.30 9.21
CA ILE A 43 -8.56 -1.18 10.15
C ILE A 43 -7.84 -0.30 11.17
N THR A 44 -8.26 -0.41 12.43
CA THR A 44 -7.54 0.21 13.55
C THR A 44 -6.30 -0.63 13.86
N LEU A 45 -5.12 -0.02 13.72
CA LEU A 45 -3.87 -0.61 14.19
C LEU A 45 -3.66 -0.20 15.65
N GLU A 46 -3.80 -1.16 16.56
CA GLU A 46 -3.44 -0.95 17.97
C GLU A 46 -1.93 -0.78 18.07
N MET A 47 -1.48 0.43 18.40
CA MET A 47 -0.06 0.81 18.49
C MET A 47 0.70 0.08 19.61
N GLU A 48 -0.01 -0.71 20.43
CA GLU A 48 0.56 -1.57 21.47
C GLU A 48 1.12 -2.88 20.90
N ILE A 49 0.84 -3.21 19.63
CA ILE A 49 1.37 -4.39 18.94
C ILE A 49 2.63 -3.99 18.18
N GLU A 50 3.76 -4.57 18.58
CA GLU A 50 5.03 -4.36 17.91
C GLU A 50 4.95 -4.80 16.43
N PRO A 51 5.34 -3.96 15.45
CA PRO A 51 5.32 -4.34 14.05
C PRO A 51 6.20 -5.56 13.80
N ALA A 52 5.72 -6.50 12.98
CA ALA A 52 6.42 -7.75 12.67
C ALA A 52 7.84 -7.56 12.09
N THR A 53 8.17 -6.36 11.61
CA THR A 53 9.52 -5.97 11.18
C THR A 53 10.57 -6.14 12.28
N PHE A 54 10.23 -5.96 13.56
CA PHE A 54 11.19 -6.16 14.66
C PHE A 54 11.44 -7.65 14.94
N ILE A 55 10.40 -8.48 14.89
CA ILE A 55 10.51 -9.94 15.05
C ILE A 55 11.38 -10.56 13.94
N ALA A 56 11.23 -10.09 12.70
CA ALA A 56 12.02 -10.58 11.56
C ALA A 56 13.51 -10.26 11.71
N VAL A 57 13.86 -9.08 12.22
CA VAL A 57 15.26 -8.70 12.49
C VAL A 57 15.83 -9.50 13.67
N GLN A 58 15.08 -9.66 14.77
CA GLN A 58 15.52 -10.47 15.91
C GLN A 58 15.79 -11.94 15.53
N ARG A 59 14.95 -12.56 14.69
CA ARG A 59 15.15 -13.95 14.25
C ARG A 59 16.38 -14.11 13.36
N LYS A 60 16.63 -13.14 12.47
CA LYS A 60 17.83 -13.10 11.64
C LYS A 60 19.11 -13.01 12.49
N ASP A 61 19.13 -12.17 13.51
CA ASP A 61 20.28 -12.03 14.42
C ASP A 61 20.46 -13.26 15.33
N ALA A 62 19.37 -13.98 15.63
CA ALA A 62 19.40 -15.22 16.40
C ALA A 62 19.79 -16.47 15.57
N GLY A 63 20.01 -16.34 14.26
CA GLY A 63 20.43 -17.43 13.38
C GLY A 63 19.37 -18.53 13.14
N LEU A 64 18.09 -18.19 13.29
CA LEU A 64 16.94 -19.07 12.99
C LEU A 64 16.34 -18.80 11.61
#